data_AF-A0A841NL80-F1
#
_entry.id   AF-A0A841NL80-F1
#
_cell.length_a   1.000
_cell.length_b   1.000
_cell.length_c   1.000
_cell.angle_alpha   90.00
_cell.angle_beta   90.00
_cell.angle_gamma   90.00
#
_symmetry.space_group_name_H-M   'P 1'
#
loop_
_entity.id
_entity.type
_entity.pdbx_description
1 polymer ?
#
loop_
_entity_poly.entity_id
_entity_poly.type
_entity_poly.pdbx_seq_one_letter_code
_entity_poly.pdbx_strand_id
1 'polypeptide(L)' 'MVDYFGFFVTLIIISVIIAVTNIFFIRLKQYKTAKILLFIIAGILFIIGIGGCFLMTISNVGSYRY' A
#
# COMPACT_ATOMS: atom_id res chain seq x y z
N MET A 1 -8.25 -6.32 -18.14
CA MET A 1 -7.60 -7.01 -17.00
C MET A 1 -6.07 -6.97 -17.10
N VAL A 2 -5.49 -5.97 -17.78
CA VAL A 2 -4.03 -5.77 -17.87
C VAL A 2 -3.50 -5.51 -16.46
N ASP A 3 -2.82 -6.49 -15.86
CA ASP A 3 -2.03 -6.49 -14.61
C ASP A 3 -2.42 -5.54 -13.46
N TYR A 4 -3.72 -5.23 -13.28
CA TYR A 4 -4.20 -4.43 -12.16
C TYR A 4 -3.82 -5.08 -10.81
N PHE A 5 -3.72 -6.41 -10.75
CA PHE A 5 -3.31 -7.12 -9.55
C PHE A 5 -1.83 -6.84 -9.22
N GLY A 6 -0.96 -6.89 -10.23
CA GLY A 6 0.44 -6.50 -10.10
C GLY A 6 0.61 -5.04 -9.68
N PHE A 7 -0.22 -4.14 -10.19
CA PHE A 7 -0.25 -2.74 -9.78
C PHE A 7 -0.55 -2.57 -8.29
N PHE A 8 -1.61 -3.21 -7.77
CA PHE A 8 -1.98 -3.12 -6.36
C PHE A 8 -0.93 -3.79 -5.43
N VAL A 9 -0.35 -4.92 -5.84
CA VAL A 9 0.76 -5.56 -5.10
C VAL A 9 1.97 -4.64 -5.02
N THR A 10 2.33 -4.00 -6.13
CA THR A 10 3.45 -3.03 -6.16
C THR A 10 3.18 -1.83 -5.24
N LEU A 11 1.93 -1.37 -5.20
CA LEU A 11 1.47 -0.30 -4.31
C LEU A 11 1.63 -0.66 -2.82
N ILE A 12 1.32 -1.90 -2.46
CA ILE A 12 1.55 -2.44 -1.11
C ILE A 12 3.06 -2.47 -0.80
N ILE A 13 3.88 -2.96 -1.72
CA ILE A 13 5.34 -3.05 -1.52
C ILE A 13 5.95 -1.66 -1.31
N ILE A 14 5.59 -0.68 -2.14
CA ILE A 14 6.08 0.69 -2.03
C ILE A 14 5.67 1.31 -0.68
N SER A 15 4.43 1.08 -0.23
CA SER A 15 3.99 1.63 1.07
C SER A 15 4.75 1.02 2.25
N VAL A 16 5.05 -0.28 2.19
CA VAL A 16 5.86 -0.98 3.20
C VAL A 16 7.29 -0.45 3.21
N ILE A 17 7.91 -0.26 2.05
CA ILE A 17 9.25 0.33 1.94
C ILE A 17 9.26 1.72 2.57
N ILE A 18 8.29 2.57 2.25
CA ILE A 18 8.18 3.92 2.84
C ILE A 18 8.06 3.82 4.36
N ALA A 19 7.23 2.92 4.89
CA ALA A 19 7.06 2.74 6.33
C ALA A 19 8.36 2.30 7.02
N VAL A 20 9.06 1.30 6.49
CA VAL A 20 10.32 0.77 7.05
C VAL A 20 11.43 1.84 7.00
N THR A 21 11.57 2.53 5.87
CA THR A 21 12.57 3.58 5.70
C THR A 21 12.33 4.72 6.68
N ASN A 22 11.06 5.07 6.90
CA ASN A 22 10.65 6.10 7.82
C ASN A 22 10.98 5.71 9.29
N ILE A 23 10.82 4.44 9.66
CA ILE A 23 11.19 3.93 10.99
C ILE A 23 12.70 3.98 11.21
N PHE A 24 13.51 3.50 10.25
CA PHE A 24 14.96 3.33 10.42
C PHE A 24 15.79 4.62 10.24
N PHE A 25 15.45 5.49 9.28
CA PHE A 25 16.37 6.57 8.86
C PHE A 25 16.10 7.93 9.50
N ILE A 26 14.89 8.20 10.00
CA ILE A 26 14.53 9.55 10.46
C ILE A 26 14.66 9.69 11.97
N ARG A 27 15.70 10.41 12.43
CA ARG A 27 15.84 10.86 13.82
C ARG A 27 14.57 11.61 14.25
N LEU A 28 13.85 11.01 15.21
CA LEU A 28 12.55 11.45 15.75
C LEU A 28 12.49 12.91 16.24
N LYS A 29 13.64 13.56 16.46
CA LYS A 29 13.71 14.86 17.16
C LYS A 29 13.49 16.08 16.26
N GLN A 30 13.73 15.99 14.95
CA GLN A 30 13.70 17.17 14.06
C GLN A 30 12.50 17.23 13.10
N TYR A 31 11.92 16.09 12.68
CA TYR A 31 10.94 16.06 11.58
C TYR A 31 9.62 15.38 11.93
N LYS A 32 9.13 15.54 13.17
CA LYS A 32 7.92 14.84 13.66
C LYS A 32 6.71 14.98 12.74
N THR A 33 6.42 16.20 12.27
CA THR A 33 5.23 16.50 11.44
C THR A 33 5.32 15.84 10.06
N ALA A 34 6.47 15.96 9.39
CA ALA A 34 6.70 15.32 8.10
C ALA A 34 6.65 13.79 8.21
N LYS A 35 7.11 13.22 9.33
CA LYS A 35 7.06 11.79 9.62
C LYS A 35 5.64 11.26 9.70
N ILE A 36 4.78 11.95 10.46
CA ILE A 36 3.36 11.62 10.63
C ILE A 36 2.65 11.70 9.29
N LEU A 37 2.89 12.77 8.52
CA LEU A 37 2.30 12.93 7.19
C LEU A 37 2.69 11.78 6.24
N LEU A 38 3.98 11.40 6.22
CA LEU A 38 4.47 10.26 5.44
C LEU A 38 3.84 8.94 5.88
N PHE A 39 3.63 8.74 7.18
CA PHE A 39 3.00 7.54 7.71
C PHE A 39 1.52 7.45 7.32
N ILE A 40 0.81 8.58 7.34
CA ILE A 40 -0.58 8.68 6.89
C ILE A 40 -0.68 8.35 5.39
N ILE A 41 0.20 8.93 4.56
CA ILE A 41 0.24 8.67 3.11
C ILE A 41 0.52 7.18 2.85
N ALA A 42 1.51 6.60 3.53
CA ALA A 42 1.83 5.18 3.41
C ALA A 42 0.65 4.29 3.84
N GLY A 43 -0.05 4.65 4.92
CA GLY A 43 -1.24 3.93 5.37
C GLY A 43 -2.38 3.96 4.36
N ILE A 44 -2.66 5.12 3.76
CA ILE A 44 -3.68 5.25 2.71
C ILE A 44 -3.33 4.39 1.50
N LEU A 45 -2.08 4.47 1.03
CA LEU A 45 -1.59 3.64 -0.09
C LEU A 45 -1.72 2.15 0.21
N PHE A 46 -1.43 1.73 1.44
CA PHE A 46 -1.57 0.33 1.86
C PHE A 46 -3.03 -0.14 1.86
N ILE A 47 -3.96 0.68 2.37
CA ILE A 47 -5.40 0.35 2.40
C ILE A 47 -5.95 0.24 0.98
N ILE A 48 -5.59 1.17 0.08
CA ILE A 48 -6.00 1.13 -1.32
C ILE A 48 -5.44 -0.11 -2.02
N GLY A 49 -4.16 -0.43 -1.78
CA GLY A 49 -3.52 -1.63 -2.31
C GLY A 49 -4.22 -2.92 -1.88
N ILE A 50 -4.47 -3.10 -0.58
CA ILE A 50 -5.17 -4.28 -0.06
C ILE A 50 -6.61 -4.33 -0.56
N GLY A 51 -7.33 -3.22 -0.52
CA GLY A 51 -8.71 -3.14 -1.00
C GLY A 51 -8.83 -3.49 -2.48
N GLY A 52 -7.92 -2.99 -3.31
CA GLY A 52 -7.84 -3.32 -4.73
C GLY A 52 -7.54 -4.78 -4.99
N CYS A 53 -6.56 -5.36 -4.28
CA CYS A 53 -6.24 -6.79 -4.36
C CYS A 53 -7.41 -7.68 -3.93
N PHE A 54 -8.12 -7.30 -2.86
CA PHE A 54 -9.25 -8.05 -2.33
C PHE A 54 -10.43 -8.04 -3.31
N LEU A 55 -10.79 -6.86 -3.83
CA LEU A 55 -11.85 -6.72 -4.83
C LEU A 55 -11.53 -7.51 -6.10
N MET A 56 -10.29 -7.43 -6.60
CA MET A 56 -9.87 -8.23 -7.76
C MET A 56 -9.92 -9.73 -7.49
N THR A 57 -9.53 -10.18 -6.31
CA THR A 57 -9.59 -11.60 -5.94
C THR A 57 -11.03 -12.11 -5.97
N ILE A 58 -11.98 -11.35 -5.40
CA ILE A 58 -13.40 -11.69 -5.42
C ILE A 58 -13.96 -11.67 -6.84
N SER A 59 -13.63 -10.65 -7.65
CA SER A 59 -14.06 -10.57 -9.05
C SER A 59 -13.51 -11.72 -9.89
N ASN A 60 -12.26 -12.15 -9.65
CA ASN A 60 -11.68 -13.27 -10.38
C ASN A 60 -12.37 -14.60 -10.01
N VAL A 61 -12.63 -14.83 -8.71
CA VAL A 61 -13.38 -16.03 -8.24
C VAL A 61 -14.81 -16.07 -8.80
N GLY A 62 -15.47 -14.92 -8.96
CA GLY A 62 -16.79 -14.83 -9.58
C GLY A 62 -16.79 -15.13 -11.09
N SER A 63 -15.69 -14.87 -11.78
CA SER A 63 -15.59 -15.09 -13.23
C SER A 63 -15.32 -16.56 -13.63
N TYR A 64 -14.79 -17.40 -12.73
CA TYR A 64 -14.60 -18.85 -12.98
C TYR A 64 -15.86 -19.69 -12.69
N ARG A 65 -16.94 -19.05 -12.22
CA ARG A 65 -18.22 -19.72 -11.89
C ARG A 65 -19.24 -19.69 -13.03
N TYR A 66 -18.87 -19.14 -14.20
CA TYR A 66 -19.67 -19.15 -15.43
C TYR A 66 -18.86 -19.72 -16.58
#